data_AF-A0A7W1T0A9-F1
#
_entry.id   AF-A0A7W1T0A9-F1
#
_cell.length_a   1.000
_cell.length_b   1.000
_cell.length_c   1.000
_cell.angle_alpha   90.00
_cell.angle_beta   90.00
_cell.angle_gamma   90.00
#
_symmetry.space_group_name_H-M   'P 1'
#
loop_
_entity.id
_entity.type
_entity.pdbx_description
1 polymer ?
#
loop_
_entity_poly.entity_id
_entity_poly.type
_entity_poly.pdbx_seq_one_letter_code
_entity_poly.pdbx_strand_id
1 'polypeptide(L)'
;FRTSQGPAAVITADFNGDGLPDLASASGLVELGNADGTFTESQNLSITGVLISVTTGDWNGDGILDLAFGEAGYGQTSTLAVFMGSGLGTFTAMSSYTLSAIIQCLSAGDLNGDGNLDLVVADFQDTIQVLLGHGDGTFGGAAVYSVSGAAFNVALRDLNDDGKLDVAASIDTGGTVAVLLGRGDGTLLPPVTYPVPFSPYGIAVGDLNHDGIPDLAAAGGTTEFNSVGVLIGNGDGTFKTVQLYTRDFGLGFDLHIADLNSDGNPDLLVLDAYDGPSGISILYGKGDGTFQGPLGFGTDLYPFGAAIADFNRDGILDVAVAIDGSGANNQFGFDMLYGDGSGRFQLAASTQFPWKAIKDSIPCQVWR
;
A
#
# COMPACT_ATOMS: atom_id res chain seq x y z
N PHE A 1 3.35 17.96 -0.38
CA PHE A 1 3.08 16.76 0.43
C PHE A 1 3.02 15.58 -0.53
N ARG A 2 4.01 14.69 -0.51
CA ARG A 2 3.97 13.43 -1.27
C ARG A 2 3.43 12.38 -0.30
N THR A 3 2.18 11.96 -0.48
CA THR A 3 1.65 10.78 0.21
C THR A 3 2.02 9.54 -0.61
N SER A 4 2.43 8.46 0.06
CA SER A 4 2.59 7.15 -0.59
C SER A 4 1.22 6.57 -0.94
N GLN A 5 1.10 5.96 -2.13
CA GLN A 5 -0.10 5.24 -2.55
C GLN A 5 -0.18 3.90 -1.80
N GLY A 6 -1.27 3.69 -1.04
CA GLY A 6 -1.62 2.41 -0.41
C GLY A 6 -0.84 2.02 0.86
N PRO A 7 -1.37 1.07 1.67
CA PRO A 7 -0.59 0.34 2.65
C PRO A 7 0.45 -0.48 1.89
N ALA A 8 1.67 -0.46 2.38
CA ALA A 8 2.64 -1.42 1.90
C ALA A 8 3.27 -2.08 3.09
N ALA A 9 3.52 -3.38 2.96
CA ALA A 9 4.43 -4.05 3.87
C ALA A 9 5.87 -3.55 3.69
N VAL A 10 6.13 -2.75 2.64
CA VAL A 10 7.35 -1.99 2.42
C VAL A 10 7.03 -0.66 1.75
N ILE A 11 7.44 0.44 2.36
CA ILE A 11 7.33 1.77 1.78
C ILE A 11 8.72 2.30 1.41
N THR A 12 8.76 3.26 0.48
CA THR A 12 9.98 3.98 0.14
C THR A 12 9.83 5.48 0.33
N ALA A 13 10.88 6.11 0.88
CA ALA A 13 11.04 7.55 1.00
C ALA A 13 12.51 7.89 1.28
N ASP A 14 12.87 9.17 1.33
CA ASP A 14 14.22 9.61 1.72
C ASP A 14 14.22 9.91 3.23
N PHE A 15 14.56 8.92 4.07
CA PHE A 15 14.48 9.00 5.52
C PHE A 15 15.69 9.69 6.17
N ASN A 16 16.78 9.87 5.42
CA ASN A 16 18.01 10.50 5.90
C ASN A 16 18.35 11.84 5.18
N GLY A 17 17.56 12.24 4.19
CA GLY A 17 17.70 13.49 3.45
C GLY A 17 18.85 13.49 2.42
N ASP A 18 19.33 12.34 1.97
CA ASP A 18 20.45 12.23 1.01
C ASP A 18 19.99 12.18 -0.47
N GLY A 19 18.68 12.22 -0.70
CA GLY A 19 18.04 12.17 -2.01
C GLY A 19 18.01 10.77 -2.63
N LEU A 20 18.24 9.71 -1.86
CA LEU A 20 18.08 8.33 -2.29
C LEU A 20 16.75 7.75 -1.77
N PRO A 21 16.14 6.82 -2.51
CA PRO A 21 15.04 6.04 -1.98
C PRO A 21 15.56 5.04 -0.94
N ASP A 22 15.10 5.20 0.29
CA ASP A 22 15.27 4.26 1.40
C ASP A 22 14.04 3.34 1.51
N LEU A 23 14.12 2.31 2.34
CA LEU A 23 13.02 1.38 2.60
C LEU A 23 12.68 1.30 4.09
N ALA A 24 11.40 1.22 4.40
CA ALA A 24 10.90 0.83 5.72
C ALA A 24 9.81 -0.22 5.55
N SER A 25 9.82 -1.27 6.37
CA SER A 25 8.90 -2.40 6.22
C SER A 25 8.09 -2.70 7.47
N ALA A 26 6.96 -3.38 7.27
CA ALA A 26 6.13 -3.94 8.33
C ALA A 26 6.80 -5.12 9.07
N SER A 27 8.13 -5.21 9.04
CA SER A 27 8.94 -6.00 9.99
C SER A 27 9.61 -5.13 11.06
N GLY A 28 9.54 -3.80 10.92
CA GLY A 28 10.28 -2.83 11.72
C GLY A 28 11.69 -2.54 11.17
N LEU A 29 12.09 -3.19 10.07
CA LEU A 29 13.37 -2.94 9.41
C LEU A 29 13.32 -1.65 8.59
N VAL A 30 14.35 -0.82 8.78
CA VAL A 30 14.64 0.41 8.05
C VAL A 30 16.02 0.28 7.39
N GLU A 31 16.08 0.51 6.09
CA GLU A 31 17.30 0.39 5.29
C GLU A 31 17.53 1.62 4.42
N LEU A 32 18.77 2.08 4.35
CA LEU A 32 19.17 3.25 3.58
C LEU A 32 19.71 2.86 2.22
N GLY A 33 19.27 3.56 1.17
CA GLY A 33 19.70 3.32 -0.20
C GLY A 33 21.16 3.71 -0.41
N ASN A 34 21.90 2.92 -1.21
CA ASN A 34 23.31 3.18 -1.53
C ASN A 34 23.53 3.75 -2.95
N ALA A 35 22.46 4.11 -3.67
CA ALA A 35 22.46 4.60 -5.06
C ALA A 35 22.84 3.60 -6.15
N ASP A 36 23.16 2.36 -5.79
CA ASP A 36 23.46 1.26 -6.71
C ASP A 36 22.41 0.14 -6.65
N GLY A 37 21.25 0.46 -6.06
CA GLY A 37 20.14 -0.43 -5.73
C GLY A 37 20.42 -1.44 -4.60
N THR A 38 21.56 -1.31 -3.89
CA THR A 38 21.78 -1.98 -2.61
C THR A 38 21.35 -1.13 -1.43
N PHE A 39 21.14 -1.76 -0.28
CA PHE A 39 20.73 -1.08 0.95
C PHE A 39 21.63 -1.41 2.14
N THR A 40 21.67 -0.49 3.09
CA THR A 40 22.35 -0.66 4.38
C THR A 40 21.32 -0.61 5.50
N GLU A 41 21.22 -1.66 6.33
CA GLU A 41 20.40 -1.64 7.54
C GLU A 41 20.80 -0.46 8.43
N SER A 42 19.86 0.46 8.65
CA SER A 42 20.03 1.59 9.57
C SER A 42 19.49 1.25 10.94
N GLN A 43 18.32 0.61 10.99
CA GLN A 43 17.67 0.26 12.24
C GLN A 43 16.70 -0.91 12.08
N ASN A 44 16.65 -1.76 13.11
CA ASN A 44 15.60 -2.73 13.31
C ASN A 44 14.80 -2.34 14.57
N LEU A 45 13.57 -1.87 14.38
CA LEU A 45 12.72 -1.35 15.45
C LEU A 45 12.27 -2.48 16.37
N SER A 46 12.57 -2.33 17.66
CA SER A 46 12.16 -3.29 18.70
C SER A 46 10.69 -3.10 19.04
N ILE A 47 9.81 -3.73 18.26
CA ILE A 47 8.35 -3.73 18.47
C ILE A 47 7.92 -5.12 18.95
N THR A 48 7.10 -5.16 20.00
CA THR A 48 6.66 -6.42 20.62
C THR A 48 5.47 -7.07 19.92
N GLY A 49 4.71 -6.29 19.15
CA GLY A 49 3.53 -6.74 18.41
C GLY A 49 3.84 -7.24 17.01
N VAL A 50 2.80 -7.70 16.31
CA VAL A 50 2.88 -8.14 14.92
C VAL A 50 2.57 -6.98 14.01
N LEU A 51 3.58 -6.43 13.36
CA LEU A 51 3.39 -5.35 12.40
C LEU A 51 2.77 -5.90 11.10
N ILE A 52 1.78 -5.20 10.59
CA ILE A 52 1.01 -5.62 9.40
C ILE A 52 0.89 -4.53 8.33
N SER A 53 1.07 -3.27 8.71
CA SER A 53 1.03 -2.12 7.80
C SER A 53 2.01 -1.07 8.28
N VAL A 54 2.67 -0.39 7.35
CA VAL A 54 3.49 0.79 7.62
C VAL A 54 3.08 1.92 6.68
N THR A 55 3.11 3.14 7.19
CA THR A 55 2.96 4.38 6.40
C THR A 55 3.93 5.43 6.94
N THR A 56 4.26 6.43 6.12
CA THR A 56 5.19 7.50 6.47
C THR A 56 4.58 8.87 6.22
N GLY A 57 5.04 9.85 6.99
CA GLY A 57 4.60 11.23 6.91
C GLY A 57 5.34 12.07 7.95
N ASP A 58 5.24 13.38 7.85
CA ASP A 58 5.69 14.30 8.92
C ASP A 58 4.51 14.49 9.89
N TRP A 59 4.48 13.73 10.99
CA TRP A 59 3.32 13.73 11.91
C TRP A 59 3.39 14.88 12.93
N ASN A 60 4.54 15.53 13.05
CA ASN A 60 4.80 16.56 14.07
C ASN A 60 5.13 17.95 13.49
N GLY A 61 5.16 18.07 12.16
CA GLY A 61 5.41 19.30 11.43
C GLY A 61 6.86 19.79 11.45
N ASP A 62 7.84 18.93 11.77
CA ASP A 62 9.26 19.30 11.85
C ASP A 62 10.01 19.20 10.52
N GLY A 63 9.35 18.71 9.47
CA GLY A 63 9.90 18.51 8.13
C GLY A 63 10.72 17.23 7.96
N ILE A 64 10.76 16.37 8.98
CA ILE A 64 11.39 15.05 8.96
C ILE A 64 10.30 14.00 8.77
N LEU A 65 10.62 12.97 7.99
CA LEU A 65 9.70 11.85 7.82
C LEU A 65 9.73 10.94 9.06
N ASP A 66 8.54 10.61 9.53
CA ASP A 66 8.26 9.70 10.61
C ASP A 66 7.57 8.42 10.09
N LEU A 67 7.32 7.45 10.97
CA LEU A 67 6.64 6.20 10.64
C LEU A 67 5.43 5.97 11.54
N ALA A 68 4.37 5.42 10.97
CA ALA A 68 3.23 4.87 11.70
C ALA A 68 3.00 3.42 11.30
N PHE A 69 2.80 2.56 12.30
CA PHE A 69 2.61 1.13 12.13
C PHE A 69 1.26 0.68 12.66
N GLY A 70 0.61 -0.19 11.91
CA GLY A 70 -0.48 -1.02 12.40
C GLY A 70 0.09 -2.29 12.99
N GLU A 71 -0.16 -2.52 14.27
CA GLU A 71 0.13 -3.78 14.96
C GLU A 71 -1.16 -4.59 15.07
N ALA A 72 -1.16 -5.81 14.53
CA ALA A 72 -2.24 -6.75 14.73
C ALA A 72 -2.39 -7.04 16.23
N GLY A 73 -3.56 -6.76 16.76
CA GLY A 73 -3.88 -7.17 18.12
C GLY A 73 -4.60 -8.52 18.17
N TYR A 74 -4.53 -9.14 19.34
CA TYR A 74 -5.24 -10.37 19.65
C TYR A 74 -6.55 -10.01 20.35
N GLY A 75 -7.69 -10.41 19.77
CA GLY A 75 -9.02 -9.89 20.15
C GLY A 75 -9.46 -8.74 19.22
N GLN A 76 -10.66 -8.20 19.41
CA GLN A 76 -11.27 -7.17 18.55
C GLN A 76 -10.60 -5.78 18.65
N THR A 77 -9.29 -5.73 18.87
CA THR A 77 -8.51 -4.53 19.10
C THR A 77 -7.13 -4.66 18.48
N SER A 78 -6.54 -3.56 18.03
CA SER A 78 -5.19 -3.46 17.45
C SER A 78 -4.48 -2.23 18.01
N THR A 79 -3.16 -2.15 17.81
CA THR A 79 -2.38 -0.98 18.23
C THR A 79 -1.91 -0.21 17.00
N LEU A 80 -2.11 1.10 16.98
CA LEU A 80 -1.41 2.01 16.08
C LEU A 80 -0.18 2.55 16.84
N ALA A 81 1.03 2.36 16.31
CA ALA A 81 2.27 2.82 16.93
C ALA A 81 2.96 3.86 16.05
N VAL A 82 3.36 4.99 16.64
CA VAL A 82 3.99 6.12 15.95
C VAL A 82 5.44 6.26 16.38
N PHE A 83 6.32 6.45 15.40
CA PHE A 83 7.76 6.52 15.55
C PHE A 83 8.27 7.79 14.89
N MET A 84 8.92 8.66 15.66
CA MET A 84 9.49 9.91 15.15
C MET A 84 10.83 9.67 14.49
N GLY A 85 11.03 10.25 13.31
CA GLY A 85 12.29 10.25 12.59
C GLY A 85 13.29 11.23 13.21
N SER A 86 14.56 10.92 13.05
CA SER A 86 15.67 11.82 13.41
C SER A 86 16.22 12.63 12.23
N GLY A 87 15.75 12.33 11.02
CA GLY A 87 16.32 12.84 9.76
C GLY A 87 17.65 12.19 9.38
N LEU A 88 18.04 11.11 10.07
CA LEU A 88 19.24 10.33 9.80
C LEU A 88 18.91 8.87 9.49
N GLY A 89 17.66 8.57 9.09
CA GLY A 89 17.21 7.19 8.87
C GLY A 89 17.00 6.37 10.13
N THR A 90 16.89 7.00 11.30
CA THR A 90 16.60 6.31 12.58
C THR A 90 15.37 6.91 13.24
N PHE A 91 14.66 6.08 13.97
CA PHE A 91 13.34 6.35 14.52
C PHE A 91 13.22 5.97 15.99
N THR A 92 12.44 6.74 16.74
CA THR A 92 12.17 6.51 18.17
C THR A 92 10.67 6.43 18.42
N ALA A 93 10.24 5.42 19.17
CA ALA A 93 8.85 5.27 19.57
C ALA A 93 8.36 6.51 20.33
N MET A 94 7.21 7.05 19.93
CA MET A 94 6.62 8.22 20.55
C MET A 94 5.31 7.88 21.25
N SER A 95 4.33 7.38 20.49
CA SER A 95 2.96 7.20 20.95
C SER A 95 2.37 5.89 20.45
N SER A 96 1.40 5.37 21.18
CA SER A 96 0.62 4.21 20.74
C SER A 96 -0.85 4.35 21.13
N TYR A 97 -1.74 3.87 20.27
CA TYR A 97 -3.18 3.98 20.40
C TYR A 97 -3.81 2.60 20.27
N THR A 98 -4.64 2.22 21.23
CA THR A 98 -5.47 1.03 21.08
C THR A 98 -6.73 1.39 20.32
N LEU A 99 -6.92 0.77 19.16
CA LEU A 99 -8.12 0.89 18.35
C LEU A 99 -9.03 -0.31 18.59
N SER A 100 -10.34 -0.09 18.58
CA SER A 100 -11.34 -1.16 18.50
C SER A 100 -11.49 -1.63 17.05
N ALA A 101 -10.37 -2.08 16.48
CA ALA A 101 -10.22 -2.47 15.09
C ALA A 101 -9.34 -3.73 15.03
N ILE A 102 -9.51 -4.54 13.99
CA ILE A 102 -8.47 -5.47 13.55
C ILE A 102 -7.87 -4.84 12.30
N ILE A 103 -6.85 -4.01 12.49
CA ILE A 103 -6.22 -3.22 11.41
C ILE A 103 -5.84 -4.17 10.28
N GLN A 104 -6.01 -3.73 9.04
CA GLN A 104 -5.44 -4.35 7.85
C GLN A 104 -4.50 -3.39 7.14
N CYS A 105 -4.89 -2.13 7.09
CA CYS A 105 -4.17 -1.12 6.33
C CYS A 105 -4.27 0.23 7.01
N LEU A 106 -3.19 1.00 6.89
CA LEU A 106 -3.14 2.41 7.20
C LEU A 106 -2.90 3.21 5.91
N SER A 107 -3.56 4.37 5.80
CA SER A 107 -3.22 5.40 4.84
C SER A 107 -3.24 6.77 5.51
N ALA A 108 -2.43 7.68 5.00
CA ALA A 108 -2.15 8.98 5.60
C ALA A 108 -2.50 10.13 4.66
N GLY A 109 -3.13 11.17 5.17
CA GLY A 109 -3.46 12.37 4.40
C GLY A 109 -4.09 13.44 5.27
N ASP A 110 -4.10 14.69 4.80
CA ASP A 110 -4.77 15.79 5.48
C ASP A 110 -6.25 15.83 5.05
N LEU A 111 -7.14 15.20 5.83
CA LEU A 111 -8.57 15.07 5.50
C LEU A 111 -9.38 16.32 5.92
N ASN A 112 -8.81 17.19 6.74
CA ASN A 112 -9.50 18.37 7.29
C ASN A 112 -8.90 19.72 6.82
N GLY A 113 -7.81 19.69 6.04
CA GLY A 113 -7.13 20.86 5.49
C GLY A 113 -6.36 21.69 6.51
N ASP A 114 -6.00 21.13 7.67
CA ASP A 114 -5.29 21.85 8.73
C ASP A 114 -3.76 21.80 8.62
N GLY A 115 -3.24 21.03 7.66
CA GLY A 115 -1.82 20.86 7.40
C GLY A 115 -1.16 19.74 8.20
N ASN A 116 -1.88 19.07 9.11
CA ASN A 116 -1.42 17.90 9.82
C ASN A 116 -1.90 16.63 9.10
N LEU A 117 -1.11 15.56 9.19
CA LEU A 117 -1.52 14.29 8.62
C LEU A 117 -2.49 13.56 9.55
N ASP A 118 -3.64 13.19 8.98
CA ASP A 118 -4.61 12.29 9.57
C ASP A 118 -4.35 10.85 9.11
N LEU A 119 -4.98 9.89 9.80
CA LEU A 119 -4.90 8.47 9.46
C LEU A 119 -6.28 7.91 9.12
N VAL A 120 -6.31 7.10 8.05
CA VAL A 120 -7.44 6.25 7.67
C VAL A 120 -7.03 4.79 7.86
N VAL A 121 -7.87 4.04 8.54
CA VAL A 121 -7.63 2.66 8.95
C VAL A 121 -8.66 1.76 8.29
N ALA A 122 -8.22 0.80 7.49
CA ALA A 122 -9.04 -0.32 7.04
C ALA A 122 -8.99 -1.45 8.08
N ASP A 123 -10.11 -2.11 8.35
CA ASP A 123 -10.15 -3.20 9.32
C ASP A 123 -11.10 -4.36 8.94
N PHE A 124 -10.88 -5.52 9.58
CA PHE A 124 -11.70 -6.73 9.41
C PHE A 124 -13.08 -6.67 10.09
N GLN A 125 -13.44 -5.58 10.75
CA GLN A 125 -14.66 -5.43 11.55
C GLN A 125 -15.75 -4.63 10.83
N ASP A 126 -15.79 -4.74 9.50
CA ASP A 126 -16.74 -4.07 8.61
C ASP A 126 -16.67 -2.53 8.65
N THR A 127 -15.54 -1.98 9.08
CA THR A 127 -15.36 -0.54 9.27
C THR A 127 -14.12 0.04 8.61
N ILE A 128 -14.23 1.33 8.32
CA ILE A 128 -13.10 2.23 8.11
C ILE A 128 -13.09 3.21 9.27
N GLN A 129 -11.91 3.51 9.82
CA GLN A 129 -11.75 4.47 10.92
C GLN A 129 -10.91 5.66 10.48
N VAL A 130 -11.29 6.86 10.88
CA VAL A 130 -10.53 8.09 10.65
C VAL A 130 -10.05 8.64 11.99
N LEU A 131 -8.75 8.90 12.09
CA LEU A 131 -8.10 9.51 13.25
C LEU A 131 -7.46 10.82 12.83
N LEU A 132 -7.96 11.94 13.36
CA LEU A 132 -7.41 13.26 13.02
C LEU A 132 -6.11 13.51 13.76
N GLY A 133 -5.08 13.96 13.04
CA GLY A 133 -3.79 14.32 13.59
C GLY A 133 -3.85 15.63 14.37
N HIS A 134 -3.03 15.75 15.41
CA HIS A 134 -2.88 16.99 16.17
C HIS A 134 -1.64 17.79 15.76
N GLY A 135 -0.82 17.25 14.85
CA GLY A 135 0.43 17.89 14.41
C GLY A 135 1.57 17.79 15.42
N ASP A 136 1.47 16.92 16.41
CA ASP A 136 2.50 16.67 17.42
C ASP A 136 2.83 15.17 17.54
N GLY A 137 2.53 14.39 16.50
CA GLY A 137 2.61 12.93 16.50
C GLY A 137 1.52 12.25 17.33
N THR A 138 0.47 12.98 17.73
CA THR A 138 -0.71 12.42 18.38
C THR A 138 -1.99 12.53 17.55
N PHE A 139 -2.97 11.68 17.89
CA PHE A 139 -4.23 11.54 17.18
C PHE A 139 -5.45 11.69 18.11
N GLY A 140 -6.52 12.24 17.55
CA GLY A 140 -7.83 12.30 18.18
C GLY A 140 -8.54 10.94 18.23
N GLY A 141 -9.76 10.94 18.77
CA GLY A 141 -10.59 9.73 18.81
C GLY A 141 -11.02 9.29 17.41
N ALA A 142 -11.10 7.97 17.19
CA ALA A 142 -11.49 7.39 15.92
C ALA A 142 -12.98 7.67 15.58
N ALA A 143 -13.22 8.27 14.41
CA ALA A 143 -14.53 8.29 13.77
C ALA A 143 -14.70 7.02 12.94
N VAL A 144 -15.83 6.32 13.08
CA VAL A 144 -16.05 4.99 12.51
C VAL A 144 -17.13 5.03 11.43
N TYR A 145 -16.82 4.47 10.26
CA TYR A 145 -17.70 4.38 9.10
C TYR A 145 -17.92 2.92 8.72
N SER A 146 -19.17 2.46 8.74
CA SER A 146 -19.51 1.08 8.36
C SER A 146 -19.50 0.92 6.84
N VAL A 147 -18.76 -0.07 6.34
CA VAL A 147 -18.65 -0.40 4.91
C VAL A 147 -19.24 -1.76 4.55
N SER A 148 -19.89 -2.43 5.52
CA SER A 148 -20.66 -3.67 5.32
C SER A 148 -19.85 -4.86 4.79
N GLY A 149 -18.57 -4.92 5.14
CA GLY A 149 -17.66 -6.02 4.84
C GLY A 149 -16.23 -5.67 5.26
N ALA A 150 -15.39 -6.70 5.43
CA ALA A 150 -13.98 -6.50 5.78
C ALA A 150 -13.27 -5.59 4.77
N ALA A 151 -12.72 -4.48 5.27
CA ALA A 151 -11.92 -3.56 4.48
C ALA A 151 -10.45 -3.99 4.54
N PHE A 152 -9.86 -4.28 3.38
CA PHE A 152 -8.48 -4.77 3.29
C PHE A 152 -7.48 -3.65 3.07
N ASN A 153 -7.81 -2.71 2.18
CA ASN A 153 -6.90 -1.66 1.75
C ASN A 153 -7.68 -0.36 1.55
N VAL A 154 -7.00 0.77 1.77
CA VAL A 154 -7.54 2.12 1.54
C VAL A 154 -6.57 2.99 0.75
N ALA A 155 -7.12 3.77 -0.16
CA ALA A 155 -6.41 4.80 -0.91
C ALA A 155 -7.10 6.16 -0.75
N LEU A 156 -6.30 7.22 -0.68
CA LEU A 156 -6.76 8.58 -0.44
C LEU A 156 -6.48 9.47 -1.66
N ARG A 157 -7.52 10.12 -2.17
CA ARG A 157 -7.44 11.06 -3.29
C ARG A 157 -8.71 11.91 -3.33
N ASP A 158 -8.63 13.11 -3.87
CA ASP A 158 -9.82 13.85 -4.31
C ASP A 158 -10.41 13.18 -5.56
N LEU A 159 -11.51 12.44 -5.42
CA LEU A 159 -12.15 11.65 -6.48
C LEU A 159 -13.25 12.44 -7.23
N ASN A 160 -13.54 13.67 -6.80
CA ASN A 160 -14.60 14.51 -7.37
C ASN A 160 -14.17 15.95 -7.70
N ASP A 161 -12.86 16.24 -7.65
CA ASP A 161 -12.23 17.52 -7.95
C ASP A 161 -12.77 18.69 -7.09
N ASP A 162 -13.15 18.40 -5.84
CA ASP A 162 -13.65 19.42 -4.89
C ASP A 162 -12.58 19.99 -3.95
N GLY A 163 -11.33 19.52 -4.10
CA GLY A 163 -10.15 19.94 -3.37
C GLY A 163 -9.96 19.23 -2.03
N LYS A 164 -10.71 18.16 -1.74
CA LYS A 164 -10.67 17.44 -0.45
C LYS A 164 -10.32 15.98 -0.67
N LEU A 165 -9.64 15.38 0.30
CA LEU A 165 -9.36 13.95 0.24
C LEU A 165 -10.63 13.13 0.49
N ASP A 166 -10.90 12.24 -0.45
CA ASP A 166 -11.87 11.15 -0.33
C ASP A 166 -11.15 9.83 -0.01
N VAL A 167 -11.95 8.82 0.35
CA VAL A 167 -11.46 7.46 0.65
C VAL A 167 -12.05 6.47 -0.35
N ALA A 168 -11.19 5.67 -0.97
CA ALA A 168 -11.58 4.45 -1.68
C ALA A 168 -11.04 3.23 -0.92
N ALA A 169 -11.86 2.18 -0.78
CA ALA A 169 -11.49 0.98 -0.03
C ALA A 169 -11.87 -0.32 -0.76
N SER A 170 -11.02 -1.33 -0.67
CA SER A 170 -11.33 -2.69 -1.11
C SER A 170 -12.09 -3.44 0.00
N ILE A 171 -13.29 -3.94 -0.34
CA ILE A 171 -14.14 -4.67 0.58
C ILE A 171 -14.30 -6.12 0.09
N ASP A 172 -13.66 -7.05 0.81
CA ASP A 172 -13.67 -8.48 0.46
C ASP A 172 -15.08 -9.06 0.57
N THR A 173 -15.71 -8.92 1.74
CA THR A 173 -17.04 -9.49 1.96
C THR A 173 -18.07 -8.74 1.12
N GLY A 174 -18.53 -9.40 0.05
CA GLY A 174 -19.47 -8.83 -0.92
C GLY A 174 -18.86 -8.40 -2.24
N GLY A 175 -17.52 -8.43 -2.38
CA GLY A 175 -16.82 -8.12 -3.63
C GLY A 175 -17.11 -6.70 -4.12
N THR A 176 -16.69 -5.69 -3.35
CA THR A 176 -16.97 -4.30 -3.72
C THR A 176 -15.78 -3.38 -3.48
N VAL A 177 -15.76 -2.27 -4.21
CA VAL A 177 -14.98 -1.09 -3.85
C VAL A 177 -15.93 -0.09 -3.20
N ALA A 178 -15.63 0.35 -1.98
CA ALA A 178 -16.38 1.40 -1.30
C ALA A 178 -15.72 2.76 -1.51
N VAL A 179 -16.52 3.79 -1.80
CA VAL A 179 -16.08 5.18 -1.95
C VAL A 179 -16.80 6.04 -0.92
N LEU A 180 -16.03 6.76 -0.10
CA LEU A 180 -16.51 7.68 0.91
C LEU A 180 -15.95 9.07 0.62
N LEU A 181 -16.81 9.97 0.17
CA LEU A 181 -16.40 11.34 -0.17
C LEU A 181 -16.16 12.18 1.08
N GLY A 182 -15.05 12.91 1.11
CA GLY A 182 -14.63 13.79 2.18
C GLY A 182 -15.47 15.06 2.25
N ARG A 183 -15.77 15.50 3.47
CA ARG A 183 -16.40 16.80 3.71
C ARG A 183 -15.38 17.93 3.85
N GLY A 184 -14.10 17.59 4.06
CA GLY A 184 -12.99 18.54 4.22
C GLY A 184 -12.86 19.07 5.64
N ASP A 185 -13.58 18.49 6.60
CA ASP A 185 -13.50 18.76 8.03
C ASP A 185 -13.04 17.51 8.81
N GLY A 186 -12.44 16.54 8.11
CA GLY A 186 -12.07 15.25 8.67
C GLY A 186 -13.21 14.22 8.73
N THR A 187 -14.42 14.57 8.29
CA THR A 187 -15.55 13.63 8.23
C THR A 187 -15.87 13.19 6.80
N LEU A 188 -16.44 11.98 6.68
CA LEU A 188 -16.78 11.37 5.39
C LEU A 188 -18.30 11.26 5.19
N LEU A 189 -18.73 11.25 3.92
CA LEU A 189 -20.07 10.88 3.51
C LEU A 189 -20.29 9.36 3.64
N PRO A 190 -21.56 8.90 3.73
CA PRO A 190 -21.86 7.46 3.70
C PRO A 190 -21.27 6.78 2.47
N PRO A 191 -20.80 5.52 2.57
CA PRO A 191 -20.15 4.84 1.46
C PRO A 191 -21.11 4.56 0.30
N VAL A 192 -20.60 4.75 -0.91
CA VAL A 192 -21.18 4.23 -2.15
C VAL A 192 -20.32 3.05 -2.60
N THR A 193 -20.94 1.90 -2.85
CA THR A 193 -20.22 0.67 -3.23
C THR A 193 -20.38 0.35 -4.70
N TYR A 194 -19.28 -0.11 -5.30
CA TYR A 194 -19.19 -0.52 -6.70
C TYR A 194 -18.84 -2.01 -6.74
N PRO A 195 -19.73 -2.87 -7.28
CA PRO A 195 -19.45 -4.30 -7.36
C PRO A 195 -18.25 -4.62 -8.26
N VAL A 196 -17.38 -5.49 -7.76
CA VAL A 196 -16.33 -6.18 -8.51
C VAL A 196 -16.55 -7.69 -8.36
N PRO A 197 -16.46 -8.50 -9.43
CA PRO A 197 -16.85 -9.92 -9.40
C PRO A 197 -15.73 -10.82 -8.84
N PHE A 198 -15.05 -10.36 -7.80
CA PHE A 198 -14.00 -11.05 -7.05
C PHE A 198 -13.90 -10.42 -5.66
N SER A 199 -13.14 -11.03 -4.75
CA SER A 199 -12.78 -10.45 -3.46
C SER A 199 -11.58 -9.51 -3.64
N PRO A 200 -11.75 -8.17 -3.61
CA PRO A 200 -10.64 -7.25 -3.79
C PRO A 200 -9.81 -7.17 -2.51
N TYR A 201 -8.49 -7.20 -2.67
CA TYR A 201 -7.52 -6.99 -1.60
C TYR A 201 -6.73 -5.70 -1.84
N GLY A 202 -6.12 -5.54 -3.02
CA GLY A 202 -5.41 -4.32 -3.42
C GLY A 202 -6.34 -3.27 -4.02
N ILE A 203 -6.04 -1.98 -3.79
CA ILE A 203 -6.69 -0.85 -4.44
C ILE A 203 -5.69 0.29 -4.70
N ALA A 204 -5.81 0.95 -5.84
CA ALA A 204 -5.00 2.10 -6.20
C ALA A 204 -5.84 3.16 -6.93
N VAL A 205 -5.41 4.42 -6.83
CA VAL A 205 -6.09 5.57 -7.44
C VAL A 205 -5.13 6.32 -8.37
N GLY A 206 -5.54 6.54 -9.61
CA GLY A 206 -4.77 7.30 -10.59
C GLY A 206 -5.61 7.64 -11.81
N ASP A 207 -5.18 8.64 -12.59
CA ASP A 207 -5.82 8.95 -13.89
C ASP A 207 -5.31 7.93 -14.92
N LEU A 208 -6.07 6.87 -15.18
CA LEU A 208 -5.66 5.73 -16.02
C LEU A 208 -5.94 5.98 -17.52
N ASN A 209 -6.61 7.09 -17.85
CA ASN A 209 -7.08 7.39 -19.19
C ASN A 209 -6.73 8.80 -19.69
N HIS A 210 -5.95 9.56 -18.91
CA HIS A 210 -5.47 10.91 -19.18
C HIS A 210 -6.57 11.95 -19.38
N ASP A 211 -7.72 11.79 -18.71
CA ASP A 211 -8.81 12.79 -18.73
C ASP A 211 -8.73 13.79 -17.56
N GLY A 212 -7.75 13.63 -16.67
CA GLY A 212 -7.58 14.44 -15.47
C GLY A 212 -8.51 14.05 -14.32
N ILE A 213 -9.32 13.00 -14.48
CA ILE A 213 -10.24 12.49 -13.46
C ILE A 213 -9.61 11.25 -12.83
N PRO A 214 -9.61 11.13 -11.49
CA PRO A 214 -9.13 9.91 -10.85
C PRO A 214 -9.99 8.70 -11.16
N ASP A 215 -9.34 7.64 -11.60
CA ASP A 215 -9.88 6.30 -11.78
C ASP A 215 -9.45 5.39 -10.61
N LEU A 216 -10.14 4.26 -10.46
CA LEU A 216 -9.81 3.23 -9.49
C LEU A 216 -9.38 1.96 -10.21
N ALA A 217 -8.38 1.29 -9.64
CA ALA A 217 -8.09 -0.09 -9.97
C ALA A 217 -8.09 -0.91 -8.68
N ALA A 218 -8.64 -2.11 -8.75
CA ALA A 218 -8.72 -3.07 -7.65
C ALA A 218 -8.19 -4.42 -8.12
N ALA A 219 -7.41 -5.08 -7.28
CA ALA A 219 -6.89 -6.42 -7.55
C ALA A 219 -7.34 -7.38 -6.46
N GLY A 220 -7.62 -8.62 -6.86
CA GLY A 220 -8.04 -9.63 -5.92
C GLY A 220 -8.38 -10.94 -6.58
N GLY A 221 -9.10 -11.79 -5.85
CA GLY A 221 -9.24 -13.20 -6.18
C GLY A 221 -10.61 -13.78 -5.99
N THR A 222 -10.82 -14.90 -6.67
CA THR A 222 -11.83 -15.91 -6.33
C THR A 222 -11.11 -17.22 -6.05
N THR A 223 -11.85 -18.26 -5.66
CA THR A 223 -11.28 -19.61 -5.55
C THR A 223 -10.78 -20.19 -6.87
N GLU A 224 -11.16 -19.61 -8.01
CA GLU A 224 -10.89 -20.15 -9.34
C GLU A 224 -9.92 -19.28 -10.15
N PHE A 225 -10.03 -17.94 -10.06
CA PHE A 225 -9.22 -17.00 -10.82
C PHE A 225 -9.00 -15.70 -10.05
N ASN A 226 -7.87 -15.06 -10.34
CA ASN A 226 -7.55 -13.72 -9.88
C ASN A 226 -7.87 -12.69 -10.96
N SER A 227 -8.13 -11.46 -10.54
CA SER A 227 -8.71 -10.44 -11.43
C SER A 227 -8.27 -9.05 -11.02
N VAL A 228 -8.05 -8.21 -12.04
CA VAL A 228 -7.98 -6.76 -11.88
C VAL A 228 -9.27 -6.16 -12.42
N GLY A 229 -9.90 -5.31 -11.62
CA GLY A 229 -11.05 -4.50 -11.99
C GLY A 229 -10.65 -3.04 -12.09
N VAL A 230 -10.96 -2.40 -13.21
CA VAL A 230 -10.74 -0.96 -13.45
C VAL A 230 -12.08 -0.24 -13.49
N LEU A 231 -12.24 0.79 -12.67
CA LEU A 231 -13.43 1.62 -12.60
C LEU A 231 -13.05 3.04 -13.01
N ILE A 232 -13.54 3.46 -14.17
CA ILE A 232 -13.27 4.80 -14.73
C ILE A 232 -14.15 5.85 -14.04
N GLY A 233 -13.55 6.93 -13.56
CA GLY A 233 -14.22 8.02 -12.88
C GLY A 233 -15.12 8.84 -13.82
N ASN A 234 -16.16 9.44 -13.24
CA ASN A 234 -17.02 10.41 -13.93
C ASN A 234 -16.73 11.86 -13.52
N GLY A 235 -15.82 12.08 -12.57
CA GLY A 235 -15.42 13.42 -12.09
C GLY A 235 -16.32 13.99 -10.99
N ASP A 236 -17.31 13.23 -10.52
CA ASP A 236 -18.24 13.63 -9.46
C ASP A 236 -18.19 12.68 -8.25
N GLY A 237 -17.12 11.88 -8.15
CA GLY A 237 -16.98 10.82 -7.15
C GLY A 237 -17.75 9.54 -7.50
N THR A 238 -18.38 9.49 -8.68
CA THR A 238 -18.99 8.26 -9.21
C THR A 238 -18.13 7.58 -10.27
N PHE A 239 -18.33 6.27 -10.42
CA PHE A 239 -17.55 5.44 -11.32
C PHE A 239 -18.42 4.66 -12.31
N LYS A 240 -17.87 4.43 -13.51
CA LYS A 240 -18.46 3.57 -14.54
C LYS A 240 -18.41 2.10 -14.09
N THR A 241 -19.14 1.25 -14.81
CA THR A 241 -19.09 -0.20 -14.59
C THR A 241 -17.66 -0.72 -14.73
N VAL A 242 -17.29 -1.63 -13.82
CA VAL A 242 -15.97 -2.24 -13.79
C VAL A 242 -15.62 -2.91 -15.13
N GLN A 243 -14.42 -2.61 -15.63
CA GLN A 243 -13.77 -3.33 -16.71
C GLN A 243 -12.86 -4.40 -16.11
N LEU A 244 -13.00 -5.64 -16.56
CA LEU A 244 -12.34 -6.79 -15.95
C LEU A 244 -11.20 -7.31 -16.80
N TYR A 245 -10.10 -7.59 -16.13
CA TYR A 245 -8.93 -8.26 -16.68
C TYR A 245 -8.75 -9.57 -15.92
N THR A 246 -9.33 -10.64 -16.49
CA THR A 246 -9.34 -11.99 -15.91
C THR A 246 -8.32 -12.87 -16.63
N ARG A 247 -7.23 -13.28 -15.98
CA ARG A 247 -6.29 -14.31 -16.45
C ARG A 247 -5.64 -15.03 -15.27
N ASP A 248 -4.84 -16.07 -15.54
CA ASP A 248 -4.11 -16.88 -14.56
C ASP A 248 -3.07 -16.06 -13.77
N PHE A 249 -3.52 -15.09 -12.98
CA PHE A 249 -2.70 -14.44 -11.95
C PHE A 249 -2.71 -15.31 -10.69
N GLY A 250 -1.65 -15.24 -9.87
CA GLY A 250 -1.72 -15.62 -8.46
C GLY A 250 -2.58 -14.64 -7.63
N LEU A 251 -2.84 -14.94 -6.35
CA LEU A 251 -3.68 -14.06 -5.50
C LEU A 251 -3.15 -12.63 -5.51
N GLY A 252 -3.96 -11.69 -5.97
CA GLY A 252 -3.62 -10.27 -6.10
C GLY A 252 -3.73 -9.55 -4.76
N PHE A 253 -2.62 -9.41 -4.02
CA PHE A 253 -2.65 -8.85 -2.65
C PHE A 253 -2.50 -7.33 -2.59
N ASP A 254 -1.78 -6.77 -3.54
CA ASP A 254 -1.48 -5.34 -3.59
C ASP A 254 -1.43 -4.87 -5.04
N LEU A 255 -1.62 -3.56 -5.23
CA LEU A 255 -1.74 -2.92 -6.53
C LEU A 255 -1.09 -1.55 -6.52
N HIS A 256 -0.22 -1.29 -7.49
CA HIS A 256 0.46 0.00 -7.66
C HIS A 256 0.22 0.53 -9.08
N ILE A 257 0.17 1.87 -9.20
CA ILE A 257 0.05 2.58 -10.48
C ILE A 257 1.34 3.35 -10.74
N ALA A 258 2.01 3.06 -11.86
CA ALA A 258 3.21 3.76 -12.29
C ALA A 258 3.43 3.58 -13.80
N ASP A 259 4.15 4.49 -14.45
CA ASP A 259 4.62 4.29 -15.84
C ASP A 259 5.90 3.42 -15.82
N LEU A 260 5.73 2.10 -15.93
CA LEU A 260 6.80 1.11 -15.74
C LEU A 260 7.57 0.84 -17.03
N ASN A 261 7.03 1.25 -18.18
CA ASN A 261 7.64 1.08 -19.49
C ASN A 261 8.06 2.41 -20.16
N SER A 262 7.95 3.53 -19.44
CA SER A 262 8.32 4.88 -19.90
C SER A 262 7.57 5.31 -21.17
N ASP A 263 6.35 4.81 -21.40
CA ASP A 263 5.52 5.18 -22.55
C ASP A 263 4.58 6.36 -22.28
N GLY A 264 4.58 6.86 -21.04
CA GLY A 264 3.75 7.97 -20.58
C GLY A 264 2.36 7.56 -20.13
N ASN A 265 2.00 6.27 -20.20
CA ASN A 265 0.74 5.75 -19.71
C ASN A 265 0.92 5.08 -18.35
N PRO A 266 -0.06 5.22 -17.44
CA PRO A 266 -0.01 4.49 -16.18
C PRO A 266 -0.22 3.00 -16.42
N ASP A 267 0.72 2.19 -15.92
CA ASP A 267 0.64 0.75 -15.84
C ASP A 267 0.17 0.30 -14.45
N LEU A 268 -0.32 -0.93 -14.35
CA LEU A 268 -0.68 -1.57 -13.08
C LEU A 268 0.34 -2.65 -12.74
N LEU A 269 0.97 -2.54 -11.57
CA LEU A 269 1.76 -3.61 -10.96
C LEU A 269 0.90 -4.33 -9.92
N VAL A 270 0.76 -5.64 -10.08
CA VAL A 270 -0.02 -6.53 -9.22
C VAL A 270 0.92 -7.52 -8.56
N LEU A 271 0.86 -7.66 -7.24
CA LEU A 271 1.58 -8.72 -6.53
C LEU A 271 0.78 -10.01 -6.58
N ASP A 272 1.39 -11.10 -7.06
CA ASP A 272 0.70 -12.37 -7.28
C ASP A 272 1.28 -13.54 -6.46
N ALA A 273 0.40 -14.30 -5.80
CA ALA A 273 0.80 -15.50 -5.05
C ALA A 273 -0.15 -16.68 -5.28
N TYR A 274 0.16 -17.59 -6.21
CA TYR A 274 -0.48 -18.92 -6.30
C TYR A 274 0.31 -19.89 -7.20
N ASP A 275 0.28 -21.20 -6.83
CA ASP A 275 0.83 -22.44 -7.44
C ASP A 275 1.50 -22.37 -8.84
N GLY A 276 2.52 -21.51 -8.93
CA GLY A 276 3.45 -21.26 -10.03
C GLY A 276 4.63 -20.44 -9.47
N PRO A 277 5.56 -19.89 -10.27
CA PRO A 277 6.55 -18.97 -9.72
C PRO A 277 5.84 -17.67 -9.33
N SER A 278 5.43 -17.56 -8.06
CA SER A 278 4.89 -16.34 -7.43
C SER A 278 5.80 -15.15 -7.69
N GLY A 279 5.26 -13.94 -7.86
CA GLY A 279 6.04 -12.72 -8.07
C GLY A 279 5.19 -11.50 -8.40
N ILE A 280 5.49 -10.82 -9.50
CA ILE A 280 4.75 -9.62 -9.92
C ILE A 280 4.16 -9.80 -11.31
N SER A 281 2.98 -9.23 -11.53
CA SER A 281 2.31 -9.18 -12.82
C SER A 281 2.07 -7.72 -13.22
N ILE A 282 2.42 -7.35 -14.46
CA ILE A 282 2.23 -5.99 -14.98
C ILE A 282 1.17 -5.99 -16.07
N LEU A 283 0.20 -5.07 -15.95
CA LEU A 283 -0.73 -4.71 -17.01
C LEU A 283 -0.33 -3.33 -17.55
N TYR A 284 0.13 -3.29 -18.80
CA TYR A 284 0.56 -2.03 -19.42
C TYR A 284 -0.62 -1.19 -19.87
N GLY A 285 -0.65 0.08 -19.47
CA GLY A 285 -1.67 1.03 -19.87
C GLY A 285 -1.58 1.36 -21.35
N LYS A 286 -2.72 1.51 -22.02
CA LYS A 286 -2.77 2.07 -23.38
C LYS A 286 -3.06 3.57 -23.41
N GLY A 287 -3.23 4.17 -22.22
CA GLY A 287 -3.58 5.59 -22.05
C GLY A 287 -5.04 5.93 -22.28
N ASP A 288 -5.91 4.92 -22.50
CA ASP A 288 -7.35 5.11 -22.73
C ASP A 288 -8.21 4.44 -21.64
N GLY A 289 -7.60 4.14 -20.48
CA GLY A 289 -8.22 3.36 -19.41
C GLY A 289 -8.28 1.86 -19.70
N THR A 290 -7.73 1.40 -20.84
CA THR A 290 -7.57 -0.02 -21.14
C THR A 290 -6.13 -0.49 -21.02
N PHE A 291 -5.96 -1.79 -20.78
CA PHE A 291 -4.65 -2.39 -20.53
C PHE A 291 -4.31 -3.51 -21.50
N GLN A 292 -3.01 -3.73 -21.69
CA GLN A 292 -2.40 -4.87 -22.38
C GLN A 292 -1.60 -5.70 -21.36
N GLY A 293 -1.79 -7.01 -21.35
CA GLY A 293 -1.10 -7.89 -20.40
C GLY A 293 -2.00 -9.01 -19.89
N PRO A 294 -1.63 -9.69 -18.80
CA PRO A 294 -0.46 -9.43 -17.97
C PRO A 294 0.85 -9.98 -18.54
N LEU A 295 1.97 -9.40 -18.11
CA LEU A 295 3.29 -10.00 -18.18
C LEU A 295 3.76 -10.31 -16.75
N GLY A 296 3.97 -11.60 -16.45
CA GLY A 296 4.40 -12.07 -15.13
C GLY A 296 5.92 -12.20 -15.02
N PHE A 297 6.44 -11.87 -13.85
CA PHE A 297 7.84 -12.01 -13.44
C PHE A 297 7.87 -12.79 -12.12
N GLY A 298 8.29 -14.05 -12.19
CA GLY A 298 8.37 -14.90 -11.01
C GLY A 298 9.59 -14.57 -10.15
N THR A 299 9.40 -14.51 -8.83
CA THR A 299 10.43 -14.34 -7.81
C THR A 299 10.65 -15.62 -6.97
N ASP A 300 9.97 -16.73 -7.29
CA ASP A 300 10.00 -18.01 -6.55
C ASP A 300 9.63 -17.88 -5.05
N LEU A 301 9.09 -16.73 -4.62
CA LEU A 301 8.79 -16.38 -3.23
C LEU A 301 7.43 -15.68 -3.13
N TYR A 302 6.82 -15.70 -1.94
CA TYR A 302 5.51 -15.09 -1.72
C TYR A 302 5.65 -13.56 -1.55
N PRO A 303 5.21 -12.74 -2.52
CA PRO A 303 5.26 -11.29 -2.39
C PRO A 303 4.14 -10.82 -1.44
N PHE A 304 4.43 -9.82 -0.62
CA PHE A 304 3.45 -9.28 0.34
C PHE A 304 3.41 -7.74 0.39
N GLY A 305 4.29 -7.06 -0.36
CA GLY A 305 4.26 -5.62 -0.58
C GLY A 305 5.30 -5.22 -1.62
N ALA A 306 5.14 -4.06 -2.24
CA ALA A 306 6.15 -3.50 -3.13
C ALA A 306 6.33 -2.00 -2.97
N ALA A 307 7.53 -1.53 -3.28
CA ALA A 307 7.87 -0.12 -3.42
C ALA A 307 8.49 0.12 -4.80
N ILE A 308 8.09 1.23 -5.43
CA ILE A 308 8.53 1.58 -6.79
C ILE A 308 9.32 2.89 -6.71
N ALA A 309 10.57 2.84 -7.17
CA ALA A 309 11.46 4.01 -7.26
C ALA A 309 12.62 3.71 -8.21
N ASP A 310 13.37 4.73 -8.60
CA ASP A 310 14.67 4.56 -9.27
C ASP A 310 15.74 4.31 -8.19
N PHE A 311 15.96 3.04 -7.83
CA PHE A 311 16.82 2.65 -6.71
C PHE A 311 18.31 2.66 -7.09
N ASN A 312 18.62 2.53 -8.38
CA ASN A 312 19.99 2.48 -8.92
C ASN A 312 20.43 3.78 -9.65
N ARG A 313 19.56 4.80 -9.70
CA ARG A 313 19.77 6.11 -10.34
C ARG A 313 20.04 6.05 -11.85
N ASP A 314 19.48 5.06 -12.56
CA ASP A 314 19.59 4.98 -14.02
C ASP A 314 18.48 5.75 -14.75
N GLY A 315 17.52 6.32 -14.02
CA GLY A 315 16.39 7.08 -14.54
C GLY A 315 15.19 6.22 -14.95
N ILE A 316 15.22 4.92 -14.66
CA ILE A 316 14.14 3.97 -14.91
C ILE A 316 13.55 3.53 -13.55
N LEU A 317 12.25 3.26 -13.51
CA LEU A 317 11.63 2.74 -12.30
C LEU A 317 12.01 1.28 -12.08
N ASP A 318 12.44 1.00 -10.86
CA ASP A 318 12.71 -0.33 -10.31
C ASP A 318 11.61 -0.71 -9.30
N VAL A 319 11.58 -1.98 -8.89
CA VAL A 319 10.63 -2.50 -7.91
C VAL A 319 11.35 -3.27 -6.80
N ALA A 320 11.19 -2.81 -5.56
CA ALA A 320 11.54 -3.58 -4.37
C ALA A 320 10.32 -4.37 -3.93
N VAL A 321 10.40 -5.70 -3.94
CA VAL A 321 9.31 -6.60 -3.55
C VAL A 321 9.63 -7.22 -2.20
N ALA A 322 8.77 -7.01 -1.21
CA ALA A 322 8.86 -7.67 0.09
C ALA A 322 8.40 -9.12 -0.04
N ILE A 323 9.24 -10.06 0.39
CA ILE A 323 9.10 -11.50 0.13
C ILE A 323 9.13 -12.35 1.41
N ASP A 324 8.16 -13.27 1.54
CA ASP A 324 8.11 -14.26 2.61
C ASP A 324 8.80 -15.56 2.16
N GLY A 325 9.83 -15.96 2.89
CA GLY A 325 10.63 -17.15 2.65
C GLY A 325 9.93 -18.42 3.09
N SER A 326 8.77 -18.74 2.50
CA SER A 326 8.05 -20.00 2.71
C SER A 326 8.77 -21.25 2.15
N GLY A 327 9.97 -21.09 1.57
CA GLY A 327 10.90 -22.16 1.20
C GLY A 327 11.74 -22.70 2.38
N ALA A 328 12.55 -23.74 2.13
CA ALA A 328 13.30 -24.53 3.11
C ALA A 328 14.26 -23.77 4.07
N ASN A 329 14.38 -22.44 3.92
CA ASN A 329 15.32 -21.60 4.66
C ASN A 329 14.65 -20.57 5.60
N ASN A 330 13.34 -20.31 5.52
CA ASN A 330 12.60 -19.48 6.49
C ASN A 330 13.23 -18.07 6.67
N GLN A 331 13.33 -17.28 5.59
CA GLN A 331 14.00 -15.96 5.61
C GLN A 331 13.08 -14.88 5.02
N PHE A 332 12.93 -13.76 5.73
CA PHE A 332 12.26 -12.55 5.22
C PHE A 332 13.27 -11.68 4.48
N GLY A 333 12.82 -10.93 3.48
CA GLY A 333 13.73 -10.12 2.66
C GLY A 333 13.05 -9.22 1.65
N PHE A 334 13.87 -8.63 0.79
CA PHE A 334 13.43 -7.94 -0.42
C PHE A 334 14.11 -8.52 -1.64
N ASP A 335 13.32 -8.73 -2.70
CA ASP A 335 13.84 -8.91 -4.04
C ASP A 335 13.83 -7.57 -4.76
N MET A 336 14.98 -7.20 -5.32
CA MET A 336 15.12 -6.01 -6.14
C MET A 336 15.01 -6.39 -7.62
N LEU A 337 14.04 -5.79 -8.29
CA LEU A 337 13.76 -5.98 -9.71
C LEU A 337 14.14 -4.71 -10.46
N TYR A 338 15.22 -4.76 -11.25
CA TYR A 338 15.63 -3.61 -12.07
C TYR A 338 14.83 -3.54 -13.36
N GLY A 339 14.29 -2.35 -13.64
CA GLY A 339 13.61 -2.06 -14.89
C GLY A 339 14.61 -1.85 -16.03
N ASP A 340 14.26 -2.29 -17.23
CA ASP A 340 15.07 -2.00 -18.44
C ASP A 340 14.51 -0.85 -19.29
N GLY A 341 13.47 -0.17 -18.79
CA GLY A 341 12.79 0.94 -19.47
C GLY A 341 11.88 0.49 -20.61
N SER A 342 11.78 -0.81 -20.90
CA SER A 342 10.82 -1.38 -21.85
C SER A 342 9.60 -2.02 -21.17
N GLY A 343 9.49 -1.83 -19.85
CA GLY A 343 8.52 -2.50 -19.01
C GLY A 343 8.95 -3.87 -18.52
N ARG A 344 10.18 -4.32 -18.83
CA ARG A 344 10.68 -5.61 -18.36
C ARG A 344 11.57 -5.43 -17.14
N PHE A 345 11.48 -6.43 -16.27
CA PHE A 345 12.19 -6.46 -15.00
C PHE A 345 13.11 -7.67 -14.92
N GLN A 346 14.27 -7.49 -14.29
CA GLN A 346 15.21 -8.57 -14.00
C GLN A 346 15.55 -8.56 -12.51
N LEU A 347 15.54 -9.76 -11.89
CA LEU A 347 16.03 -9.93 -10.53
C LEU A 347 17.51 -9.57 -10.47
N ALA A 348 17.82 -8.52 -9.70
CA ALA A 348 19.16 -7.99 -9.56
C ALA A 348 19.84 -8.47 -8.28
N ALA A 349 19.11 -8.42 -7.17
CA ALA A 349 19.59 -8.83 -5.87
C ALA A 349 18.44 -9.35 -5.00
N SER A 350 18.75 -10.32 -4.15
CA SER A 350 17.87 -10.77 -3.07
C SER A 350 18.58 -10.50 -1.75
N THR A 351 18.03 -9.62 -0.93
CA THR A 351 18.53 -9.39 0.43
C THR A 351 17.72 -10.27 1.37
N GLN A 352 18.35 -11.29 1.97
CA GLN A 352 17.70 -12.23 2.88
C GLN A 352 18.20 -12.05 4.31
N PHE A 353 17.29 -12.06 5.28
CA PHE A 353 17.63 -11.90 6.70
C PHE A 353 17.33 -13.17 7.51
N PRO A 354 18.20 -13.54 8.47
CA PRO A 354 17.99 -14.72 9.30
C PRO A 354 16.78 -14.56 10.23
N TRP A 355 15.98 -15.63 10.33
CA TRP A 355 14.74 -15.87 11.10
C TRP A 355 14.66 -15.40 12.59
N LYS A 356 15.64 -14.68 13.14
CA LYS A 356 15.84 -14.61 14.60
C LYS A 356 14.98 -13.59 15.38
N ALA A 357 13.93 -13.01 14.81
CA ALA A 357 13.05 -12.09 15.57
C ALA A 357 11.56 -12.07 15.18
N ILE A 358 11.10 -12.95 14.29
CA ILE A 358 9.73 -12.90 13.74
C ILE A 358 9.07 -14.27 13.98
N LYS A 359 8.91 -14.67 15.25
CA LYS A 359 8.26 -15.95 15.57
C LYS A 359 6.75 -15.84 15.74
N ASP A 360 6.24 -14.62 15.88
CA ASP A 360 4.82 -14.35 16.06
C ASP A 360 4.28 -13.33 15.02
N SER A 361 5.13 -12.68 14.24
CA SER A 361 4.75 -11.73 13.19
C SER A 361 4.44 -12.42 11.87
N ILE A 362 3.19 -12.83 11.73
CA ILE A 362 2.62 -13.24 10.45
C ILE A 362 1.81 -12.06 9.90
N PRO A 363 2.35 -11.22 9.01
CA PRO A 363 1.54 -10.26 8.26
C PRO A 363 0.82 -11.00 7.13
N CYS A 364 -0.50 -10.80 7.02
CA CYS A 364 -1.39 -11.45 6.06
C CYS A 364 -1.31 -12.99 6.02
N GLN A 365 -1.73 -13.69 7.09
CA GLN A 365 -2.35 -15.02 6.93
C GLN A 365 -3.86 -14.92 7.09
N VAL A 366 -4.62 -15.21 6.02
CA VAL A 366 -5.12 -16.55 5.69
C VAL A 366 -5.90 -17.13 6.87
N TRP A 367 -7.16 -16.75 7.00
CA TRP A 367 -8.15 -17.69 7.51
C TRP A 367 -8.76 -18.40 6.30
N ARG A 368 -8.70 -19.73 6.34
CA ARG A 368 -9.46 -20.61 5.44
C ARG A 368 -10.95 -20.38 5.55
#